data_AF-W7C6H6-F1
#
_entry.id   AF-W7C6H6-F1
#
_cell.length_a   1.000
_cell.length_b   1.000
_cell.length_c   1.000
_cell.angle_alpha   90.00
_cell.angle_beta   90.00
_cell.angle_gamma   90.00
#
_symmetry.space_group_name_H-M   'P 1'
#
loop_
_entity.id
_entity.type
_entity.pdbx_description
1 polymer ?
#
loop_
_entity_poly.entity_id
_entity_poly.type
_entity_poly.pdbx_seq_one_letter_code
_entity_poly.pdbx_strand_id
1 'polypeptide(L)' 'MERYVAMSTTQKKGVILTDLAKLEQELGIRFGPEYRELVQLLNAPEFGEWLFYPVKDMRNLKKNI' A
#
# COMPACT_ATOMS: atom_id res chain seq x y z
N MET A 1 -9.88 3.63 9.54
CA MET A 1 -8.49 3.75 9.02
C MET A 1 -8.10 5.16 8.59
N GLU A 2 -9.03 6.07 8.30
CA GLU A 2 -8.73 7.42 7.77
C GLU A 2 -7.86 8.32 8.67
N ARG A 3 -7.93 8.15 10.00
CA ARG A 3 -7.08 8.90 10.93
C ARG A 3 -5.59 8.61 10.75
N TYR A 4 -5.25 7.39 10.35
CA TYR A 4 -3.86 6.98 10.07
C TYR A 4 -3.37 7.56 8.73
N VAL A 5 -4.25 7.69 7.74
CA VAL A 5 -3.97 8.36 6.46
C VAL A 5 -3.61 9.84 6.67
N ALA A 6 -4.27 10.51 7.62
CA ALA A 6 -3.94 11.89 7.96
C ALA A 6 -2.62 12.04 8.76
N MET A 7 -2.17 10.96 9.43
CA MET A 7 -0.93 10.94 10.21
C MET A 7 0.29 10.48 9.39
N SER A 8 0.07 9.82 8.25
CA SER A 8 1.16 9.42 7.37
C SER A 8 1.71 10.61 6.60
N THR A 9 3.04 10.73 6.56
CA THR A 9 3.73 11.80 5.80
C THR A 9 3.64 11.57 4.29
N THR A 10 3.48 10.32 3.86
CA THR A 10 3.33 9.95 2.46
C THR A 10 1.88 10.09 2.01
N GLN A 11 1.66 10.65 0.81
CA GLN A 11 0.33 10.77 0.18
C GLN A 11 0.22 9.89 -1.07
N LYS A 12 0.99 8.80 -1.13
CA LYS A 12 0.91 7.86 -2.26
C LYS A 12 -0.48 7.24 -2.30
N LYS A 13 -1.14 7.37 -3.46
CA LYS A 13 -2.46 6.77 -3.71
C LYS A 13 -2.42 5.28 -3.36
N GLY A 14 -3.45 4.84 -2.66
CA GLY A 14 -3.62 3.43 -2.29
C GLY A 14 -3.65 2.50 -3.51
N VAL A 15 -3.38 1.24 -3.22
CA VAL A 15 -3.24 0.14 -4.17
C VAL A 15 -4.61 -0.41 -4.56
N ILE A 16 -4.74 -0.80 -5.82
CA ILE A 16 -5.97 -1.39 -6.33
C ILE A 16 -6.10 -2.82 -5.80
N LEU A 17 -7.33 -3.25 -5.51
CA LEU A 17 -7.64 -4.62 -5.10
C LEU A 17 -7.06 -5.69 -6.06
N THR A 18 -6.97 -5.38 -7.35
CA THR A 18 -6.38 -6.27 -8.37
C THR A 18 -4.89 -6.51 -8.16
N ASP A 19 -4.12 -5.45 -7.88
CA ASP A 19 -2.68 -5.55 -7.58
C ASP A 19 -2.46 -6.22 -6.23
N LEU A 20 -3.34 -5.97 -5.25
CA LEU A 20 -3.30 -6.65 -3.96
C LEU A 20 -3.57 -8.14 -4.08
N ALA A 21 -4.58 -8.54 -4.86
CA ALA A 21 -4.89 -9.94 -5.11
C ALA A 21 -3.76 -10.66 -5.85
N LYS A 22 -3.09 -9.98 -6.80
CA LYS A 22 -1.87 -10.50 -7.44
C LYS A 22 -0.74 -10.69 -6.43
N LEU A 23 -0.54 -9.71 -5.55
CA LEU A 23 0.48 -9.77 -4.51
C LEU A 23 0.23 -10.93 -3.54
N GLU A 24 -1.02 -11.14 -3.11
CA GLU A 24 -1.42 -12.28 -2.29
C GLU A 24 -1.13 -13.61 -2.99
N GLN A 25 -1.39 -13.68 -4.29
CA GLN A 25 -1.11 -14.87 -5.09
C GLN A 25 0.39 -15.11 -5.29
N GLU A 26 1.18 -14.05 -5.50
CA GLU A 26 2.65 -14.14 -5.62
C GLU A 26 3.33 -14.51 -4.30
N LEU A 27 2.91 -13.92 -3.18
CA LEU A 27 3.43 -14.30 -1.86
C LEU A 27 2.88 -15.65 -1.38
N GLY A 28 1.76 -16.12 -1.94
CA GLY A 28 1.04 -17.28 -1.42
C GLY A 28 0.43 -17.04 -0.03
N ILE A 29 0.17 -15.78 0.35
CA ILE A 29 -0.40 -15.39 1.64
C ILE A 29 -1.70 -14.62 1.43
N ARG A 30 -2.58 -14.63 2.44
CA ARG A 30 -3.75 -13.74 2.48
C ARG A 30 -3.49 -12.63 3.47
N PHE A 31 -3.63 -11.39 3.04
CA PHE A 31 -3.55 -10.26 3.95
C PHE A 31 -4.81 -10.18 4.81
N GLY A 32 -4.63 -9.82 6.07
CA GLY A 32 -5.75 -9.52 6.96
C GLY A 32 -6.60 -8.36 6.43
N PRO A 33 -7.90 -8.30 6.78
CA PRO A 33 -8.81 -7.26 6.31
C PRO A 33 -8.31 -5.85 6.64
N GLU A 34 -7.72 -5.65 7.82
CA GLU A 34 -7.17 -4.35 8.24
C GLU A 34 -6.01 -3.89 7.35
N TYR A 35 -5.10 -4.79 6.99
CA TYR A 35 -3.99 -4.47 6.09
C TYR A 35 -4.50 -4.16 4.68
N ARG A 36 -5.49 -4.94 4.19
CA ARG A 36 -6.11 -4.71 2.88
C ARG A 36 -6.76 -3.32 2.80
N GLU A 37 -7.49 -2.91 3.83
CA GLU A 37 -8.07 -1.57 3.90
C GLU A 37 -7.00 -0.48 3.94
N LEU A 38 -5.92 -0.70 4.70
CA LEU A 38 -4.83 0.27 4.83
C LEU A 38 -4.09 0.48 3.50
N VAL A 39 -3.68 -0.60 2.83
CA VAL A 39 -2.99 -0.49 1.52
C VAL A 39 -3.90 0.03 0.42
N GLN A 40 -5.21 -0.21 0.50
CA GLN A 40 -6.20 0.36 -0.43
C GLN A 40 -6.38 1.87 -0.24
N LEU A 41 -6.21 2.38 0.97
CA LEU A 41 -6.29 3.80 1.27
C LEU A 41 -4.97 4.52 0.98
N LEU A 42 -3.84 3.92 1.36
CA LEU A 42 -2.53 4.54 1.26
C LEU A 42 -1.44 3.50 0.97
N ASN A 43 -0.66 3.72 -0.08
CA ASN A 43 0.44 2.82 -0.40
C ASN A 43 1.71 3.28 0.32
N ALA A 44 2.46 2.34 0.89
CA ALA A 44 3.72 2.59 1.58
C ALA A 44 3.68 3.65 2.70
N PRO A 45 2.71 3.62 3.64
CA PRO A 45 2.63 4.61 4.71
C PRO A 45 3.95 4.82 5.45
N GLU A 46 4.32 6.10 5.57
CA GLU A 46 5.46 6.55 6.34
C GLU A 46 4.94 7.22 7.61
N PHE A 47 5.24 6.60 8.75
CA PHE A 47 4.93 7.10 10.08
C PHE A 47 6.23 7.39 10.83
N GLY A 48 6.80 8.58 10.63
CA GLY A 48 8.08 8.95 11.23
C GLY A 48 9.20 8.02 10.78
N GLU A 49 9.66 7.14 11.65
CA GLU A 49 10.72 6.14 11.39
C GLU A 49 10.20 4.80 10.81
N TRP A 50 8.88 4.58 10.82
CA TRP A 50 8.28 3.34 10.32
C TRP A 50 7.82 3.53 8.88
N LEU A 51 8.51 2.87 7.94
CA LEU A 51 8.12 2.79 6.54
C LEU A 51 7.52 1.42 6.25
N PHE A 52 6.27 1.40 5.78
CA PHE A 52 5.68 0.19 5.23
C PHE A 52 6.23 -0.09 3.83
N TYR A 53 6.54 -1.36 3.57
CA TYR A 53 7.06 -1.73 2.26
C TYR A 53 6.01 -1.46 1.17
N PRO A 54 6.37 -0.73 0.10
CA PRO A 54 5.43 -0.40 -0.95
C PRO A 54 4.90 -1.68 -1.60
N VAL A 55 3.59 -1.76 -1.75
CA VAL A 55 3.01 -2.76 -2.64
C VAL A 55 3.28 -2.31 -4.07
N LYS A 56 3.80 -3.25 -4.87
CA LYS A 56 4.15 -3.04 -6.27
C LYS A 56 2.88 -2.78 -7.07
N ASP A 57 2.60 -1.51 -7.29
CA ASP A 57 1.43 -1.04 -8.04
C ASP A 57 1.89 -0.56 -9.43
N MET A 58 1.25 -1.08 -10.49
CA MET A 58 1.58 -0.72 -11.88
C MET A 58 1.41 0.79 -12.20
N ARG A 59 0.70 1.57 -11.37
CA ARG A 59 0.53 3.03 -11.54
C ARG A 59 1.63 3.84 -10.85
N ASN A 60 2.32 3.27 -9.85
CA ASN A 60 3.53 3.86 -9.25
C ASN A 60 4.81 3.53 -10.04
N LEU A 61 4.70 2.82 -11.17
CA LEU A 61 5.80 2.57 -12.10
C LEU A 61 6.16 3.79 -12.97
N LYS A 62 5.92 5.03 -12.49
CA LYS A 62 6.39 6.23 -13.19
C LYS A 62 7.87 6.46 -12.87
N LYS A 63 8.68 5.81 -13.71
CA LYS A 63 9.80 6.37 -14.48
C LYS A 63 10.86 7.13 -13.66
N ASN A 64 12.04 6.51 -13.53
CA ASN A 64 13.26 7.27 -13.79
C ASN A 64 13.94 6.63 -15.00
N ILE A 65 14.00 7.42 -16.08
CA ILE A 65 14.91 7.23 -17.20
C ILE A 65 16.30 7.68 -16.74
#